data_AF-A0A139DFD5-F1
#
_entry.id   AF-A0A139DFD5-F1
#
_cell.length_a   1.000
_cell.length_b   1.000
_cell.length_c   1.000
_cell.angle_alpha   90.00
_cell.angle_beta   90.00
_cell.angle_gamma   90.00
#
_symmetry.space_group_name_H-M   'P 1'
#
loop_
_entity.id
_entity.type
_entity.pdbx_description
1 polymer ?
#
loop_
_entity_poly.entity_id
_entity_poly.type
_entity_poly.pdbx_seq_one_letter_code
_entity_poly.pdbx_strand_id
1 'polypeptide(L)' 'MRKLLYALAASMLLFASWAQANPELRSDHPERYTVVKGDTLWDISGRFLDNPWYWPEIWHVNP' A
#
# COMPACT_ATOMS: atom_id res chain seq x y z
N MET A 1 31.04 -6.66 21.21
CA MET A 1 30.90 -6.37 19.77
C MET A 1 29.95 -7.32 19.05
N ARG A 2 30.24 -8.63 18.92
CA ARG A 2 29.37 -9.59 18.18
C ARG A 2 27.94 -9.76 18.73
N LYS A 3 27.78 -9.82 20.05
CA LYS A 3 26.45 -9.93 20.70
C LYS A 3 25.55 -8.70 20.44
N LEU A 4 26.17 -7.51 20.29
CA LEU A 4 25.46 -6.28 19.92
C LEU A 4 24.99 -6.32 18.46
N LEU A 5 25.77 -6.89 17.54
CA LEU A 5 25.37 -7.04 16.14
C LEU A 5 24.15 -7.97 15.98
N TYR A 6 24.12 -9.08 16.72
CA TYR A 6 22.96 -9.99 16.69
C TYR A 6 21.71 -9.36 17.31
N ALA A 7 21.86 -8.59 18.40
CA ALA A 7 20.76 -7.86 18.99
C ALA A 7 20.21 -6.77 18.03
N LEU A 8 21.08 -6.07 17.31
CA LEU A 8 20.69 -5.07 16.33
C LEU A 8 19.95 -5.70 15.13
N ALA A 9 20.48 -6.80 14.60
CA ALA A 9 19.84 -7.54 13.50
C ALA A 9 18.46 -8.10 13.89
N ALA A 10 18.34 -8.65 15.11
CA ALA A 10 17.06 -9.12 15.64
C ALA A 10 16.06 -7.96 15.81
N SER A 11 16.51 -6.79 16.27
CA SER A 11 15.66 -5.61 16.38
C SER A 11 15.18 -5.09 15.02
N MET A 12 16.03 -5.07 13.98
CA MET A 12 15.63 -4.66 12.62
C MET A 12 14.57 -5.58 12.02
N LEU A 13 14.63 -6.90 12.29
CA LEU A 13 13.63 -7.85 11.85
C LEU A 13 12.26 -7.64 12.52
N LEU A 14 12.24 -7.17 13.78
CA LEU A 14 11.00 -6.83 14.49
C LEU A 14 10.36 -5.51 14.01
N PHE A 15 11.15 -4.58 13.46
CA PHE A 15 10.64 -3.33 12.89
C PHE A 15 10.09 -3.48 11.46
N ALA A 16 10.58 -4.45 10.68
CA ALA A 16 10.13 -4.68 9.30
C ALA A 16 8.64 -5.06 9.22
N SER A 17 8.09 -5.70 10.26
CA SER A 17 6.68 -6.12 10.30
C SER A 17 5.68 -4.96 10.49
N TRP A 18 6.14 -3.76 10.88
CA TRP A 18 5.27 -2.59 11.03
C TRP A 18 5.08 -1.79 9.73
N ALA A 19 5.83 -2.12 8.67
CA ALA A 19 5.73 -1.44 7.38
C ALA A 19 4.54 -1.91 6.53
N GLN A 20 3.70 -2.82 7.04
CA GLN A 20 2.54 -3.31 6.32
C GLN A 20 1.39 -2.29 6.45
N ALA A 21 1.54 -1.17 5.74
CA ALA A 21 0.47 -0.22 5.57
C ALA A 21 -0.63 -0.88 4.73
N ASN A 22 -1.86 -0.85 5.23
CA ASN A 22 -3.03 -1.15 4.41
C ASN A 22 -3.35 0.07 3.54
N PRO A 23 -3.91 -0.11 2.34
CA PRO A 23 -4.38 1.02 1.55
C PRO A 23 -5.44 1.80 2.34
N GLU A 24 -5.12 3.04 2.69
CA GLU A 24 -6.07 3.98 3.28
C GLU A 24 -6.84 4.68 2.15
N LEU A 25 -8.17 4.68 2.29
CA LEU A 25 -9.09 5.34 1.38
C LEU A 25 -9.25 6.79 1.80
N ARG A 26 -9.23 7.69 0.81
CA ARG A 26 -9.49 9.11 1.04
C ARG A 26 -10.92 9.33 1.52
N SER A 27 -11.17 10.35 2.34
CA SER A 27 -12.52 10.59 2.90
C SER A 27 -13.64 10.77 1.86
N ASP A 28 -13.29 11.16 0.63
CA ASP A 28 -14.20 11.44 -0.49
C ASP A 28 -14.28 10.32 -1.54
N HIS A 29 -13.77 9.11 -1.25
CA HIS A 29 -13.86 7.98 -2.17
C HIS A 29 -15.31 7.47 -2.35
N PRO A 30 -15.71 7.03 -3.55
CA PRO A 30 -16.98 6.37 -3.77
C PRO A 30 -16.92 4.90 -3.33
N GLU A 31 -18.06 4.31 -2.97
CA GLU A 31 -18.15 2.85 -2.72
C GLU A 31 -17.88 2.02 -3.99
N ARG A 32 -18.20 2.57 -5.18
CA ARG A 32 -17.96 1.93 -6.47
C ARG A 32 -17.60 2.99 -7.51
N TYR A 33 -16.60 2.68 -8.33
CA TYR A 33 -16.23 3.47 -9.48
C TYR A 33 -16.34 2.63 -10.76
N THR A 34 -16.92 3.20 -11.81
CA THR A 34 -16.98 2.58 -13.12
C THR A 34 -15.90 3.20 -14.00
N VAL A 35 -14.95 2.38 -14.44
CA VAL A 35 -13.83 2.80 -15.30
C VAL A 35 -14.36 3.38 -16.61
N VAL A 36 -13.80 4.50 -17.03
CA VAL A 36 -14.09 5.14 -18.31
C VAL A 36 -12.85 5.18 -19.20
N LYS A 37 -13.07 5.43 -20.50
CA LYS A 37 -11.98 5.47 -21.49
C LYS A 37 -10.97 6.56 -21.10
N GLY A 38 -9.71 6.16 -20.95
CA GLY A 38 -8.60 7.06 -20.61
C GLY A 38 -8.12 6.95 -19.17
N ASP A 39 -8.86 6.24 -18.30
CA ASP A 39 -8.41 5.95 -16.95
C ASP A 39 -7.21 4.99 -16.95
N THR A 40 -6.35 5.15 -15.95
CA THR A 40 -5.35 4.15 -15.57
C THR A 40 -5.55 3.78 -14.11
N LEU A 41 -5.13 2.56 -13.72
CA LEU A 41 -5.18 2.17 -12.31
C LEU A 41 -4.32 3.09 -11.44
N TRP A 42 -3.23 3.63 -11.98
CA TRP A 42 -2.42 4.64 -11.28
C TRP A 42 -3.23 5.90 -10.96
N ASP A 43 -3.94 6.44 -11.95
CA ASP A 43 -4.74 7.66 -11.78
C ASP A 43 -5.95 7.45 -10.88
N ILE A 44 -6.61 6.29 -10.98
CA ILE A 44 -7.71 5.89 -10.10
C ILE A 44 -7.22 5.77 -8.66
N SER A 45 -6.10 5.08 -8.43
CA SER A 45 -5.50 4.94 -7.10
C SER A 45 -5.11 6.30 -6.53
N GLY A 46 -4.49 7.19 -7.32
CA GLY A 46 -4.15 8.54 -6.87
C GLY A 46 -5.37 9.42 -6.54
N ARG A 47 -6.54 9.09 -7.08
CA ARG A 47 -7.79 9.81 -6.81
C ARG A 47 -8.49 9.34 -5.53
N PHE A 48 -8.41 8.05 -5.20
CA PHE A 48 -9.22 7.44 -4.14
C PHE A 48 -8.43 6.87 -2.96
N LEU A 49 -7.12 6.66 -3.11
CA LEU A 49 -6.23 6.20 -2.05
C LEU A 49 -5.28 7.32 -1.61
N ASP A 50 -4.83 7.25 -0.37
CA ASP A 50 -3.76 8.15 0.12
C ASP A 50 -2.40 7.80 -0.49
N ASN A 51 -2.24 6.56 -0.97
CA ASN A 51 -1.03 6.10 -1.64
C ASN A 51 -1.36 5.42 -2.99
N PRO A 52 -0.99 6.01 -4.15
CA PRO A 52 -1.28 5.45 -5.46
C PRO A 52 -0.53 4.14 -5.77
N TRP A 53 0.52 3.82 -5.00
CA TRP A 53 1.33 2.61 -5.21
C TRP A 53 0.58 1.30 -4.96
N TYR A 54 -0.60 1.36 -4.34
CA TYR A 54 -1.48 0.19 -4.14
C TYR A 54 -2.30 -0.20 -5.39
N TRP A 55 -2.03 0.39 -6.55
CA TRP A 55 -2.71 0.01 -7.79
C TRP A 55 -2.60 -1.51 -8.14
N PRO A 56 -1.50 -2.24 -7.85
CA PRO A 56 -1.43 -3.68 -8.12
C PRO A 56 -2.42 -4.50 -7.30
N GLU A 57 -2.67 -4.09 -6.05
CA GLU A 57 -3.63 -4.73 -5.16
C GLU A 57 -5.06 -4.53 -5.66
N ILE A 58 -5.39 -3.34 -6.18
CA ILE A 58 -6.68 -3.09 -6.84
C ILE A 58 -6.87 -4.06 -8.01
N TRP A 59 -5.84 -4.23 -8.85
CA TRP A 59 -5.90 -5.18 -9.97
C TRP A 59 -6.12 -6.62 -9.47
N HIS A 60 -5.39 -7.04 -8.44
CA HIS A 60 -5.46 -8.41 -7.92
C HIS A 60 -6.85 -8.79 -7.39
N VAL A 61 -7.57 -7.84 -6.78
CA VAL A 61 -8.91 -8.10 -6.21
C VAL A 61 -10.06 -7.88 -7.20
N ASN A 62 -9.78 -7.35 -8.39
CA ASN A 62 -10.77 -7.12 -9.46
C ASN A 62 -10.39 -7.96 -10.71
N PRO A 63 -10.73 -9.27 -10.74
CA PRO A 63 -10.42 -10.17 -11.86
C PRO A 63 -11.24 -9.89 -13.13
#